data_AF-A0A1V5BQR5-F1
#
_entry.id   AF-A0A1V5BQR5-F1
#
_cell.length_a   1.000
_cell.length_b   1.000
_cell.length_c   1.000
_cell.angle_alpha   90.00
_cell.angle_beta   90.00
_cell.angle_gamma   90.00
#
_symmetry.space_group_name_H-M   'P 1'
#
loop_
_entity.id
_entity.type
_entity.pdbx_description
1 polymer ?
#
loop_
_entity_poly.entity_id
_entity_poly.type
_entity_poly.pdbx_seq_one_letter_code
_entity_poly.pdbx_strand_id
1 'polypeptide(L)'
;MTDYHSQARLLLQVLPLIERYPVFALKGGTAINFFLRDMPRLSVDIDLTYTRADDRNSALAAIGDALEGLKADIERLIVGSTS
;
A
#
# COMPACT_ATOMS: atom_id res chain seq x y z
N MET A 1 -11.84 20.53 -0.47
CA MET A 1 -11.38 20.13 0.89
C MET A 1 -11.89 18.76 1.33
N THR A 2 -12.93 18.18 0.72
CA THR A 2 -13.50 16.87 1.10
C THR A 2 -12.75 15.66 0.54
N ASP A 3 -12.02 15.80 -0.57
CA ASP A 3 -11.36 14.69 -1.27
C ASP A 3 -10.11 14.14 -0.53
N TYR A 4 -9.30 15.03 0.04
CA TYR A 4 -8.04 14.65 0.72
C TYR A 4 -8.24 13.80 1.98
N HIS A 5 -9.30 14.05 2.74
CA HIS A 5 -9.62 13.23 3.91
C HIS A 5 -10.05 11.82 3.50
N SER A 6 -10.75 11.68 2.38
CA SER A 6 -11.17 10.39 1.85
C SER A 6 -9.96 9.57 1.38
N GLN A 7 -9.01 10.18 0.69
CA GLN A 7 -7.76 9.52 0.28
C GLN A 7 -6.91 9.09 1.48
N ALA A 8 -6.73 9.96 2.48
CA ALA A 8 -6.00 9.61 3.70
C ALA A 8 -6.69 8.48 4.49
N ARG A 9 -8.03 8.49 4.54
CA ARG A 9 -8.81 7.42 5.17
C ARG A 9 -8.65 6.09 4.43
N LEU A 10 -8.72 6.11 3.10
CA LEU A 10 -8.48 4.93 2.27
C LEU A 10 -7.08 4.38 2.52
N LEU A 11 -6.05 5.24 2.54
CA LEU A 11 -4.68 4.85 2.83
C LEU A 11 -4.55 4.13 4.18
N LEU A 12 -5.12 4.70 5.25
CA LEU A 12 -5.13 4.07 6.57
C LEU A 12 -5.84 2.71 6.60
N GLN A 13 -6.86 2.51 5.76
CA GLN A 13 -7.55 1.22 5.62
C GLN A 13 -6.74 0.20 4.79
N VAL A 14 -5.93 0.66 3.84
CA VAL A 14 -5.09 -0.19 2.98
C VAL A 14 -3.84 -0.69 3.71
N LEU A 15 -3.24 0.11 4.59
CA LEU A 15 -1.98 -0.24 5.28
C LEU A 15 -2.01 -1.61 6.00
N PRO A 16 -3.06 -1.98 6.77
CA PRO A 16 -3.15 -3.32 7.39
C PRO A 16 -3.31 -4.46 6.38
N LEU A 17 -3.84 -4.17 5.18
CA LEU A 17 -3.97 -5.19 4.13
C LEU A 17 -2.61 -5.50 3.51
N ILE A 18 -1.75 -4.49 3.34
CA ILE A 18 -0.38 -4.67 2.84
C ILE A 18 0.43 -5.61 3.73
N GLU A 19 0.26 -5.55 5.06
CA GLU A 19 0.95 -6.44 6.02
C GLU A 19 0.69 -7.93 5.73
N ARG A 20 -0.45 -8.28 5.13
CA ARG A 20 -0.80 -9.65 4.75
C ARG A 20 0.02 -10.18 3.56
N TYR A 21 0.77 -9.30 2.88
CA TYR A 21 1.65 -9.63 1.76
C TYR A 21 3.11 -9.48 2.17
N PRO A 22 3.73 -10.49 2.83
CA PRO A 22 5.09 -10.39 3.39
C PRO A 22 6.19 -10.25 2.34
N VAL A 23 5.85 -10.40 1.06
CA VAL A 23 6.74 -10.13 -0.08
C VAL A 23 7.02 -8.63 -0.26
N PHE A 24 6.21 -7.77 0.37
CA PHE A 24 6.38 -6.32 0.32
C PHE A 24 6.87 -5.77 1.67
N ALA A 25 7.82 -4.84 1.59
CA ALA A 25 8.17 -3.93 2.67
C ALA A 25 7.71 -2.50 2.31
N LEU A 26 7.00 -1.86 3.24
CA LEU A 26 6.63 -0.46 3.12
C LEU A 26 7.86 0.44 3.34
N LYS A 27 8.05 1.43 2.46
CA LYS A 27 9.12 2.43 2.57
C LYS A 27 8.63 3.83 2.18
N GLY A 28 9.56 4.75 2.01
CA GLY A 28 9.30 6.06 1.41
C GLY A 28 8.84 7.15 2.37
N GLY A 29 8.57 8.32 1.81
CA GLY A 29 8.19 9.53 2.55
C GLY A 29 6.87 9.38 3.30
N THR A 30 5.96 8.55 2.80
CA THR A 30 4.68 8.23 3.44
C THR A 30 4.88 7.41 4.71
N ALA A 31 5.71 6.36 4.69
CA ALA A 31 6.02 5.58 5.91
C ALA A 31 6.64 6.46 7.00
N ILE A 32 7.60 7.31 6.64
CA ILE A 32 8.24 8.25 7.58
C ILE A 32 7.21 9.25 8.14
N ASN A 33 6.32 9.74 7.30
CA ASN A 33 5.31 10.72 7.70
C ASN A 33 4.20 10.13 8.59
N PHE A 34 3.86 8.84 8.42
CA PHE A 34 2.87 8.14 9.25
C PHE A 34 3.43 7.61 10.57
N PHE A 35 4.66 7.06 10.55
CA PHE A 35 5.20 6.35 11.70
C PHE A 35 6.25 7.13 12.51
N LEU A 36 6.85 8.19 11.95
CA LEU A 36 8.02 8.85 12.56
C LEU A 36 7.86 10.37 12.74
N ARG A 37 6.94 11.03 12.03
CA ARG A 37 6.72 12.48 12.11
C ARG A 37 5.26 12.78 12.47
N ASP A 38 5.01 13.95 13.07
CA ASP A 38 3.67 14.44 13.38
C ASP A 38 2.94 14.98 12.13
N MET A 39 2.91 14.16 11.07
CA MET A 39 2.29 14.44 9.78
C MET A 39 2.43 15.88 9.24
N PRO A 40 3.66 16.45 9.13
CA PRO A 40 3.88 17.84 8.69
C PRO A 40 3.41 18.13 7.25
N ARG A 41 3.18 17.08 6.45
CA ARG A 41 2.55 17.17 5.13
C ARG A 41 1.76 15.90 4.86
N LEU A 42 0.63 15.97 4.16
CA LEU A 42 -0.10 14.77 3.75
C LEU A 42 0.59 14.14 2.52
N SER A 43 0.95 12.87 2.60
CA SER A 43 1.53 12.07 1.50
C SER A 43 0.64 10.86 1.32
N VAL A 44 0.01 10.71 0.16
CA VAL A 44 -1.01 9.67 -0.10
C VAL A 44 -0.49 8.48 -0.91
N ASP A 45 0.75 8.55 -1.41
CA ASP A 45 1.38 7.48 -2.19
C ASP A 45 1.94 6.38 -1.29
N ILE A 46 1.86 5.11 -1.71
CA ILE A 46 2.44 3.96 -0.99
C ILE A 46 3.61 3.41 -1.79
N ASP A 47 4.81 3.50 -1.23
CA ASP A 47 6.00 2.89 -1.81
C ASP A 47 6.23 1.49 -1.21
N LEU A 48 6.13 0.46 -2.05
CA LEU A 48 6.44 -0.93 -1.68
C LEU A 48 7.77 -1.38 -2.27
N THR A 49 8.49 -2.23 -1.54
CA THR A 49 9.72 -2.89 -1.99
C THR A 49 9.52 -4.39 -1.96
N TYR A 50 9.81 -5.07 -3.06
CA TYR A 50 9.86 -6.52 -3.08
C TYR A 50 11.09 -7.01 -2.30
N THR A 51 10.90 -7.90 -1.32
CA THR A 51 11.93 -8.27 -0.35
C THR A 51 12.64 -9.58 -0.63
N ARG A 52 12.11 -10.41 -1.55
CA ARG A 52 12.68 -11.72 -1.85
C ARG A 52 13.82 -11.60 -2.87
N ALA A 53 14.81 -12.48 -2.73
CA ALA A 53 15.95 -12.57 -3.64
C ALA A 53 15.65 -13.56 -4.79
N ASP A 54 14.67 -13.22 -5.63
CA ASP A 54 14.33 -14.00 -6.82
C ASP A 54 14.98 -13.41 -8.08
N ASP A 55 15.09 -14.20 -9.15
CA ASP A 55 15.48 -13.67 -10.46
C ASP A 55 14.43 -12.67 -11.00
N ARG A 56 14.83 -11.85 -11.96
CA ARG A 56 13.97 -10.77 -12.48
C ARG A 56 12.59 -11.26 -12.93
N ASN A 57 12.50 -12.40 -13.62
CA ASN A 57 11.23 -12.85 -14.19
C ASN A 57 10.33 -13.40 -13.09
N SER A 58 10.88 -14.20 -12.18
CA SER A 58 10.15 -14.71 -11.02
C SER A 58 9.68 -13.58 -10.09
N ALA A 59 10.54 -12.58 -9.85
CA ALA A 59 10.20 -11.42 -9.03
C ALA A 59 9.05 -10.60 -9.66
N LEU A 60 9.08 -10.33 -10.96
CA LEU A 60 8.02 -9.57 -11.64
C LEU A 60 6.68 -10.31 -11.60
N ALA A 61 6.67 -11.63 -11.81
CA ALA A 61 5.47 -12.44 -11.69
C ALA A 61 4.90 -12.40 -10.26
N ALA A 62 5.75 -12.65 -9.25
CA ALA A 62 5.34 -12.63 -7.85
C ALA A 62 4.83 -11.25 -7.39
N ILE A 63 5.44 -10.16 -7.88
CA ILE A 63 4.95 -8.80 -7.64
C ILE A 63 3.55 -8.63 -8.24
N GLY A 64 3.35 -9.06 -9.49
CA GLY A 64 2.06 -8.99 -10.17
C GLY A 64 0.95 -9.72 -9.40
N ASP A 65 1.19 -11.00 -9.09
CA ASP A 65 0.24 -11.83 -8.36
C ASP A 65 -0.11 -11.25 -6.98
N ALA A 66 0.89 -10.73 -6.26
CA ALA A 66 0.68 -10.11 -4.96
C ALA A 66 -0.11 -8.81 -5.05
N LEU A 67 0.13 -7.98 -6.08
CA LEU A 67 -0.64 -6.76 -6.31
C LEU A 67 -2.08 -7.04 -6.72
N GLU A 68 -2.32 -8.06 -7.55
CA GLU A 68 -3.68 -8.50 -7.90
C GLU A 68 -4.44 -9.00 -6.66
N GLY A 69 -3.78 -9.80 -5.83
CA GLY A 69 -4.33 -10.23 -4.55
C GLY A 69 -4.69 -9.04 -3.67
N LEU A 70 -3.76 -8.09 -3.50
CA LEU A 70 -3.97 -6.91 -2.65
C LEU A 70 -5.14 -6.06 -3.16
N LYS A 71 -5.24 -5.86 -4.48
CA LYS A 71 -6.37 -5.18 -5.11
C LYS A 71 -7.69 -5.87 -4.77
N ALA A 72 -7.78 -7.19 -4.95
CA ALA A 72 -9.00 -7.94 -4.66
C ALA A 72 -9.41 -7.85 -3.18
N ASP A 73 -8.43 -7.88 -2.27
CA ASP A 73 -8.69 -7.70 -0.84
C ASP A 73 -9.17 -6.28 -0.50
N ILE A 74 -8.61 -5.24 -1.14
CA ILE A 74 -9.07 -3.85 -1.01
C ILE A 74 -10.52 -3.73 -1.47
N GLU A 75 -10.84 -4.18 -2.68
CA GLU A 75 -12.20 -4.11 -3.27
C GLU A 75 -13.23 -4.87 -2.43
N ARG A 76 -12.83 -5.97 -1.80
CA ARG A 76 -13.72 -6.77 -0.95
C ARG A 76 -13.93 -6.19 0.44
N LEU A 77 -12.91 -5.60 1.04
CA LEU A 77 -12.92 -5.21 2.46
C LEU A 77 -13.18 -3.73 2.69
N ILE A 78 -12.96 -2.88 1.68
CA ILE A 78 -13.14 -1.43 1.79
C ILE A 78 -14.34 -1.01 0.93
N VAL A 79 -15.48 -0.82 1.59
CA VAL A 79 -16.74 -0.39 0.94
C VAL A 79 -16.52 0.97 0.26
N GLY A 80 -16.73 1.02 -1.06
CA GLY A 80 -16.59 2.24 -1.87
C GLY A 80 -15.20 2.44 -2.51
N SER A 81 -14.32 1.43 -2.50
CA SER A 81 -13.02 1.49 -3.18
C SER A 81 -13.08 1.16 -4.69
N THR A 82 -14.26 0.86 -5.23
CA THR A 82 -14.45 0.61 -6.66
C THR A 82 -14.26 1.92 -7.44
N SER A 83 -13.31 1.91 -8.40
CA SER A 83 -13.20 2.95 -9.44
C SER A 83 -14.34 2.86 -10.45
#